data_AF-A0A4S4L3S5-F1
#
_entry.id   AF-A0A4S4L3S5-F1
#
_cell.length_a   1.000
_cell.length_b   1.000
_cell.length_c   1.000
_cell.angle_alpha   90.00
_cell.angle_beta   90.00
_cell.angle_gamma   90.00
#
_symmetry.space_group_name_H-M   'P 1'
#
loop_
_entity.id
_entity.type
_entity.pdbx_description
1 polymer ?
#
loop_
_entity_poly.entity_id
_entity_poly.type
_entity_poly.pdbx_seq_one_letter_code
_entity_poly.pdbx_strand_id
1 'polypeptide(L)'
;MKRSITLVSYESSDEDAEPLPRCDNARLPRKKKLPRVASSLTIPTPKPDPALHQGRVRTIPHVDGQFAAFAYIPLIIEENSKLYKLLEETVHLAKIIEPALKCDWLDSGRRSLELHISLTRPIYLRHHQRDELKRAVKAAARSHNP
;
A
#
# COMPACT_ATOMS: atom_id res chain seq x y z
N MET A 1 2.82 27.47 -16.13
CA MET A 1 4.16 27.89 -15.68
C MET A 1 4.84 26.70 -15.01
N LYS A 2 5.82 26.05 -15.67
CA LYS A 2 6.57 24.92 -15.09
C LYS A 2 8.01 25.38 -14.85
N ARG A 3 8.43 25.41 -13.58
CA ARG A 3 9.79 25.72 -13.15
C ARG A 3 10.71 24.56 -13.54
N SER A 4 11.79 24.86 -14.26
CA SER A 4 12.91 23.96 -14.49
C SER A 4 13.78 23.91 -13.22
N ILE A 5 13.96 22.74 -12.63
CA ILE A 5 14.96 22.51 -11.60
C ILE A 5 16.28 22.30 -12.34
N THR A 6 17.14 23.32 -12.30
CA THR A 6 18.49 23.32 -12.86
C THR A 6 19.36 22.44 -11.98
N LEU A 7 19.70 21.24 -12.45
CA LEU A 7 20.76 20.42 -11.86
C LEU A 7 22.11 20.98 -12.32
N VAL A 8 23.00 21.13 -11.34
CA VAL A 8 24.33 21.75 -11.37
C VAL A 8 25.18 21.28 -12.56
N SER A 9 25.72 22.24 -13.32
CA SER A 9 26.73 22.03 -14.36
C SER A 9 28.11 22.39 -13.80
N TYR A 10 29.03 21.43 -13.81
CA TYR A 10 30.40 21.60 -13.34
C TYR A 10 31.19 22.58 -14.21
N GLU A 11 32.14 23.26 -13.55
CA GLU A 11 32.92 24.40 -14.05
C GLU A 11 33.79 24.09 -15.26
N SER A 12 33.85 25.12 -16.09
CA SER A 12 34.64 25.27 -17.30
C SER A 12 36.13 25.33 -16.98
N SER A 13 36.93 24.45 -17.60
CA SER A 13 38.37 24.64 -17.76
C SER A 13 38.60 25.18 -19.16
N ASP A 14 38.93 26.46 -19.23
CA ASP A 14 39.18 27.27 -20.42
C ASP A 14 40.69 27.21 -20.76
N GLU A 15 41.05 27.00 -22.03
CA GLU A 15 42.28 27.49 -22.68
C GLU A 15 42.30 27.15 -24.19
N ASP A 16 42.04 28.19 -25.00
CA ASP A 16 42.43 28.50 -26.40
C ASP A 16 42.22 27.50 -27.57
N ALA A 17 41.35 27.89 -28.54
CA ALA A 17 41.70 28.06 -29.98
C ALA A 17 40.48 28.26 -30.93
N GLU A 18 40.47 29.41 -31.62
CA GLU A 18 39.93 29.77 -32.96
C GLU A 18 38.42 29.60 -33.33
N PRO A 19 37.79 30.60 -34.01
CA PRO A 19 36.40 30.54 -34.43
C PRO A 19 36.22 29.78 -35.75
N LEU A 20 35.64 28.57 -35.68
CA LEU A 20 35.23 27.79 -36.86
C LEU A 20 33.90 28.27 -37.47
N PRO A 21 33.72 28.14 -38.80
CA PRO A 21 32.64 28.77 -39.55
C PRO A 21 31.28 28.17 -39.18
N ARG A 22 30.24 29.02 -39.20
CA ARG A 22 28.84 28.65 -38.95
C ARG A 22 28.38 27.62 -39.98
N CYS A 23 28.23 26.38 -39.56
CA CYS A 23 27.48 25.37 -40.32
C CYS A 23 25.99 25.54 -40.03
N ASP A 24 25.29 26.15 -40.98
CA ASP A 24 23.84 26.16 -41.04
C ASP A 24 23.28 24.72 -41.06
N ASN A 25 22.23 24.50 -40.26
CA ASN A 25 21.27 23.38 -40.35
C ASN A 25 21.73 21.96 -39.95
N ALA A 26 22.18 21.77 -38.71
CA ALA A 26 22.18 20.43 -38.10
C ALA A 26 20.77 20.06 -37.58
N ARG A 27 20.02 19.25 -38.34
CA ARG A 27 18.77 18.62 -37.87
C ARG A 27 19.05 17.82 -36.59
N LEU A 28 18.35 18.16 -35.50
CA LEU A 28 18.37 17.39 -34.25
C LEU A 28 18.06 15.91 -34.53
N PRO A 29 18.87 14.95 -34.03
CA PRO A 29 18.64 13.54 -34.29
C PRO A 29 17.29 13.12 -33.71
N ARG A 30 16.42 12.56 -34.57
CA ARG A 30 15.13 12.00 -34.14
C ARG A 30 15.40 10.94 -33.08
N LYS A 31 14.86 11.14 -31.87
CA LYS A 31 14.94 10.16 -30.78
C LYS A 31 14.42 8.82 -31.31
N LYS A 32 15.32 7.84 -31.47
CA LYS A 32 14.96 6.48 -31.89
C LYS A 32 13.99 5.93 -30.86
N LYS A 33 12.81 5.49 -31.31
CA LYS A 33 11.82 4.85 -30.43
C LYS A 33 12.45 3.56 -29.91
N LEU A 34 12.44 3.37 -28.60
CA LEU A 34 12.88 2.11 -27.99
C LEU A 34 12.04 0.95 -28.54
N PRO A 35 12.62 -0.26 -28.66
CA PRO A 35 11.87 -1.46 -29.01
C PRO A 35 10.69 -1.65 -28.06
N ARG A 36 9.51 -1.96 -28.60
CA ARG A 36 8.33 -2.27 -27.81
C ARG A 36 8.58 -3.58 -27.05
N VAL A 37 8.32 -3.57 -25.74
CA VAL A 37 8.43 -4.78 -24.90
C VAL A 37 7.49 -5.85 -25.45
N ALA A 38 8.01 -7.09 -25.58
CA ALA A 38 7.24 -8.22 -26.04
C ALA A 38 6.06 -8.48 -25.09
N SER A 39 4.88 -8.80 -25.64
CA SER A 39 3.67 -9.09 -24.85
C SER A 39 3.80 -10.34 -23.97
N SER A 40 4.81 -11.19 -24.20
CA SER A 40 5.16 -12.30 -23.31
C SER A 40 5.77 -11.85 -21.98
N LEU A 41 6.30 -10.63 -21.91
CA LEU A 41 6.92 -10.05 -20.70
C LEU A 41 5.94 -9.19 -19.90
N THR A 42 4.70 -8.99 -20.39
CA THR A 42 3.67 -8.25 -19.64
C THR A 42 2.87 -9.22 -18.78
N ILE A 43 2.99 -9.08 -17.46
CA ILE A 43 2.22 -9.86 -16.48
C ILE A 43 0.75 -9.40 -16.53
N PRO A 44 -0.24 -10.32 -16.55
CA PRO A 44 -1.65 -9.95 -16.51
C PRO A 44 -2.00 -9.23 -15.20
N THR A 45 -2.39 -7.96 -15.28
CA THR A 45 -2.87 -7.21 -14.11
C THR A 45 -4.30 -7.65 -13.77
N PRO A 46 -4.60 -8.05 -12.52
CA PRO A 46 -5.96 -8.37 -12.11
C PRO A 46 -6.91 -7.19 -12.32
N LYS A 47 -8.06 -7.43 -12.96
CA LYS A 47 -9.09 -6.40 -13.14
C LYS A 47 -9.78 -6.14 -11.79
N PRO A 48 -9.83 -4.88 -11.32
CA PRO A 48 -10.51 -4.56 -10.06
C PRO A 48 -12.03 -4.66 -10.26
N ASP A 49 -12.65 -5.66 -9.64
CA ASP A 49 -14.11 -5.82 -9.59
C ASP A 49 -14.65 -5.35 -8.23
N PRO A 50 -15.40 -4.23 -8.14
CA PRO A 50 -15.98 -3.73 -6.90
C PRO A 50 -16.98 -4.70 -6.26
N ALA A 51 -17.62 -5.58 -7.03
CA ALA A 51 -18.60 -6.53 -6.51
C ALA A 51 -17.94 -7.54 -5.53
N LEU A 52 -16.68 -7.91 -5.78
CA LEU A 52 -15.88 -8.77 -4.89
C LEU A 52 -15.46 -8.08 -3.59
N HIS A 53 -15.72 -6.79 -3.45
CA HIS A 53 -15.28 -5.96 -2.34
C HIS A 53 -16.44 -5.25 -1.64
N GLN A 54 -17.64 -5.84 -1.67
CA GLN A 54 -18.85 -5.26 -1.09
C GLN A 54 -19.11 -3.82 -1.60
N GLY A 55 -18.83 -3.58 -2.89
CA GLY A 55 -18.97 -2.26 -3.52
C GLY A 55 -17.82 -1.29 -3.23
N ARG A 56 -16.80 -1.68 -2.44
CA ARG A 56 -15.66 -0.81 -2.15
C ARG A 56 -14.73 -0.71 -3.36
N VAL A 57 -14.50 0.51 -3.82
CA VAL A 57 -13.47 0.81 -4.82
C VAL A 57 -12.13 0.96 -4.11
N ARG A 58 -11.13 0.20 -4.54
CA ARG A 58 -9.76 0.34 -4.00
C ARG A 58 -9.22 1.72 -4.37
N THR A 59 -8.84 2.51 -3.37
CA THR A 59 -8.17 3.80 -3.58
C THR A 59 -6.74 3.65 -4.06
N ILE A 60 -6.11 2.50 -3.76
CA ILE A 60 -4.73 2.19 -4.11
C ILE A 60 -4.74 0.93 -5.00
N PRO A 61 -4.21 1.00 -6.23
CA PRO A 61 -4.17 -0.15 -7.13
C PRO A 61 -3.25 -1.24 -6.56
N HIS A 62 -3.53 -2.49 -6.93
CA HIS A 62 -2.60 -3.57 -6.64
C HIS A 62 -1.31 -3.36 -7.45
N VAL A 63 -0.17 -3.46 -6.78
CA VAL A 63 1.16 -3.38 -7.41
C VAL A 63 1.95 -4.60 -6.94
N ASP A 64 2.51 -5.34 -7.90
CA ASP A 64 3.31 -6.52 -7.58
C ASP A 64 4.50 -6.17 -6.70
N GLY A 65 4.72 -7.00 -5.67
CA GLY A 65 5.77 -6.77 -4.67
C GLY A 65 5.48 -5.67 -3.65
N GLN A 66 4.28 -5.09 -3.66
CA GLN A 66 3.76 -4.19 -2.63
C GLN A 66 2.82 -4.95 -1.69
N PHE A 67 3.11 -4.93 -0.39
CA PHE A 67 2.39 -5.66 0.65
C PHE A 67 1.69 -4.68 1.58
N ALA A 68 0.37 -4.80 1.72
CA ALA A 68 -0.36 -4.09 2.76
C ALA A 68 -0.01 -4.69 4.12
N ALA A 69 0.30 -3.83 5.09
CA ALA A 69 0.59 -4.19 6.46
C ALA A 69 -0.07 -3.17 7.39
N PHE A 70 -0.40 -3.59 8.60
CA PHE A 70 -0.83 -2.71 9.68
C PHE A 70 -0.51 -3.39 11.01
N ALA A 71 -0.33 -2.60 12.06
CA ALA A 71 -0.15 -3.10 13.41
C ALA A 71 -1.49 -3.15 14.13
N TYR A 72 -1.72 -4.23 14.87
CA TYR A 72 -2.93 -4.43 15.66
C TYR A 72 -2.64 -5.24 16.92
N ILE A 73 -3.54 -5.15 17.89
CA ILE A 73 -3.54 -6.00 19.09
C ILE A 73 -4.63 -7.05 18.89
N PRO A 74 -4.30 -8.36 18.90
CA PRO A 74 -5.31 -9.41 18.87
C PRO A 74 -6.08 -9.45 20.19
N LEU A 75 -7.39 -9.63 20.11
CA LEU A 75 -8.29 -9.83 21.24
C LEU A 75 -9.02 -11.15 21.05
N ILE A 76 -8.71 -12.13 21.89
CA ILE A 76 -9.39 -13.42 21.87
C ILE A 76 -10.43 -13.39 22.99
N ILE A 77 -11.69 -13.54 22.62
CA ILE A 77 -12.85 -13.52 23.52
C ILE A 77 -13.44 -14.92 23.57
N GLU A 78 -13.37 -15.54 24.75
CA GLU A 78 -13.97 -16.84 25.00
C GLU A 78 -15.51 -16.73 25.08
N GLU A 79 -16.22 -17.74 24.57
CA GLU A 79 -17.70 -17.80 24.56
C GLU A 79 -18.32 -17.62 25.96
N ASN A 80 -17.68 -18.17 26.98
CA ASN A 80 -18.17 -18.12 28.36
C ASN A 80 -17.87 -16.78 29.07
N SER A 81 -17.21 -15.84 28.40
CA SER A 81 -16.86 -14.55 28.99
C SER A 81 -18.07 -13.61 29.08
N LYS A 82 -18.07 -12.73 30.09
CA LYS A 82 -19.08 -11.67 30.21
C LYS A 82 -19.06 -10.70 29.01
N LEU A 83 -17.87 -10.49 28.46
CA LEU A 83 -17.66 -9.61 27.30
C LEU A 83 -18.31 -10.18 26.04
N TYR A 84 -18.24 -11.51 25.84
CA TYR A 84 -18.90 -12.17 24.73
C TYR A 84 -20.42 -11.93 24.75
N LYS A 85 -21.06 -12.17 25.89
CA LYS A 85 -22.51 -11.95 26.08
C LYS A 85 -22.91 -10.50 25.83
N LEU A 86 -22.15 -9.55 26.38
CA LEU A 86 -22.40 -8.13 26.17
C LEU A 86 -22.30 -7.74 24.70
N LEU A 87 -21.29 -8.28 24.00
CA LEU A 87 -21.08 -8.00 22.58
C LEU A 87 -22.21 -8.60 21.72
N GLU A 88 -22.65 -9.82 22.02
CA GLU A 88 -23.78 -10.49 21.37
C GLU A 88 -25.08 -9.69 21.53
N GLU A 89 -25.42 -9.29 22.76
CA GLU A 89 -26.58 -8.44 23.05
C GLU A 89 -26.51 -7.10 22.30
N THR A 90 -25.35 -6.45 22.31
CA THR A 90 -25.14 -5.16 21.64
C THR A 90 -25.31 -5.30 20.12
N VAL A 91 -24.79 -6.37 19.52
CA VAL A 91 -24.97 -6.64 18.08
C VAL A 91 -26.41 -6.96 17.75
N HIS A 92 -27.10 -7.71 18.59
CA HIS A 92 -28.52 -8.00 18.38
C HIS A 92 -29.35 -6.70 18.35
N LEU A 93 -29.13 -5.81 19.31
CA LEU A 93 -29.76 -4.49 19.33
C LEU A 93 -29.38 -3.64 18.12
N ALA A 94 -28.11 -3.63 17.74
CA ALA A 94 -27.65 -2.90 16.56
C ALA A 94 -28.29 -3.40 15.26
N LYS A 95 -28.50 -4.71 15.12
CA LYS A 95 -29.18 -5.30 13.95
C LYS A 95 -30.67 -4.97 13.90
N ILE A 96 -31.33 -4.78 15.05
CA ILE A 96 -32.73 -4.30 15.08
C ILE A 96 -32.80 -2.87 14.53
N ILE A 97 -31.82 -2.03 14.86
CA ILE A 97 -31.74 -0.63 14.40
C ILE A 97 -31.33 -0.56 12.92
N GLU A 98 -30.33 -1.33 12.52
CA GLU A 98 -29.79 -1.37 11.16
C GLU A 98 -29.73 -2.82 10.66
N PRO A 99 -30.79 -3.31 10.00
CA PRO A 99 -30.84 -4.69 9.52
C PRO A 99 -29.79 -5.01 8.45
N ALA A 100 -29.23 -4.01 7.75
CA ALA A 100 -28.17 -4.24 6.77
C ALA A 100 -26.78 -4.44 7.41
N LEU A 101 -26.66 -4.27 8.74
CA LEU A 101 -25.41 -4.47 9.47
C LEU A 101 -24.95 -5.93 9.35
N LYS A 102 -23.81 -6.13 8.69
CA LYS A 102 -23.15 -7.43 8.58
C LYS A 102 -22.17 -7.61 9.72
N CYS A 103 -22.26 -8.76 10.40
CA CYS A 103 -21.33 -9.15 11.47
C CYS A 103 -20.72 -10.49 11.11
N ASP A 104 -19.62 -10.47 10.39
CA ASP A 104 -18.97 -11.65 9.79
C ASP A 104 -18.51 -12.70 10.84
N TRP A 105 -18.40 -12.30 12.11
CA TRP A 105 -17.91 -13.15 13.18
C TRP A 105 -18.99 -14.02 13.85
N LEU A 106 -20.27 -13.71 13.64
CA LEU A 106 -21.39 -14.43 14.29
C LEU A 106 -21.62 -15.83 13.68
N ASP A 107 -21.32 -15.99 12.39
CA ASP A 107 -21.58 -17.22 11.62
C ASP A 107 -20.39 -18.20 11.64
N SER A 108 -19.33 -17.90 12.39
CA SER A 108 -18.06 -18.62 12.29
C SER A 108 -18.07 -20.00 12.96
N GLY A 109 -19.06 -20.32 13.81
CA GLY A 109 -19.12 -21.59 14.56
C GLY A 109 -17.87 -21.88 15.42
N ARG A 110 -17.07 -20.84 15.71
CA ARG A 110 -15.80 -20.95 16.42
C ARG A 110 -16.05 -20.79 17.91
N ARG A 111 -15.43 -21.67 18.70
CA ARG A 111 -15.45 -21.69 20.18
C ARG A 111 -14.93 -20.41 20.85
N SER A 112 -14.28 -19.54 20.08
CA SER A 112 -13.67 -18.31 20.55
C SER A 112 -13.75 -17.27 19.42
N LEU A 113 -14.07 -16.05 19.80
CA LEU A 113 -14.14 -14.91 18.90
C LEU A 113 -12.78 -14.19 18.85
N GLU A 114 -12.20 -14.07 17.67
CA GLU A 114 -10.97 -13.30 17.44
C GLU A 114 -11.31 -11.92 16.87
N LEU A 115 -11.10 -10.88 17.67
CA LEU A 115 -11.18 -9.48 17.28
C LEU A 115 -9.79 -8.84 17.29
N HIS A 116 -9.71 -7.59 16.84
CA HIS A 116 -8.46 -6.84 16.95
C HIS A 116 -8.71 -5.35 17.17
N ILE A 117 -7.76 -4.71 17.85
CA ILE A 117 -7.67 -3.24 17.94
C ILE A 117 -6.61 -2.79 16.95
N SER A 118 -7.02 -2.01 15.95
CA SER A 118 -6.08 -1.43 14.98
C SER A 118 -5.27 -0.30 15.63
N LEU A 119 -3.94 -0.39 15.57
CA LEU A 119 -3.03 0.64 16.06
C LEU A 119 -2.61 1.60 14.95
N THR A 120 -2.59 1.13 13.70
CA THR A 120 -2.20 1.92 12.54
C THR A 120 -3.21 1.77 11.41
N ARG A 121 -3.26 2.78 10.54
CA ARG A 121 -3.86 2.61 9.21
C ARG A 121 -3.02 1.64 8.37
N PRO A 122 -3.58 1.05 7.31
CA PRO A 122 -2.79 0.25 6.36
C PRO A 122 -1.64 1.06 5.76
N ILE A 123 -0.43 0.51 5.88
CA ILE A 123 0.78 0.98 5.24
C ILE A 123 1.19 -0.03 4.18
N TYR A 124 1.92 0.43 3.16
CA TYR A 124 2.33 -0.44 2.06
C TYR A 124 3.85 -0.57 2.03
N LEU A 125 4.30 -1.81 2.06
CA LEU A 125 5.71 -2.16 2.15
C LEU A 125 6.17 -2.81 0.86
N ARG A 126 7.42 -2.56 0.47
CA ARG A 126 8.09 -3.41 -0.50
C ARG A 126 8.55 -4.71 0.17
N HIS A 127 8.78 -5.75 -0.62
CA HIS A 127 9.21 -7.05 -0.12
C HIS A 127 10.37 -6.96 0.89
N HIS A 128 11.42 -6.19 0.56
CA HIS A 128 12.62 -6.03 1.39
C HIS A 128 12.37 -5.32 2.73
N GLN A 129 11.27 -4.56 2.87
CA GLN A 129 10.98 -3.78 4.08
C GLN A 129 10.20 -4.58 5.14
N ARG A 130 9.67 -5.76 4.77
CA ARG A 130 8.76 -6.53 5.63
C ARG A 130 9.44 -6.99 6.93
N ASP A 131 10.66 -7.49 6.83
CA ASP A 131 11.36 -8.07 7.98
C ASP A 131 11.95 -6.99 8.89
N GLU A 132 12.35 -5.86 8.32
CA GLU A 132 12.74 -4.68 9.09
C GLU A 132 11.57 -4.13 9.90
N LEU A 133 10.40 -3.94 9.29
CA LEU A 133 9.22 -3.49 10.02
C LEU A 133 8.86 -4.44 11.17
N LYS A 134 8.86 -5.76 10.92
CA LYS A 134 8.59 -6.75 11.96
C LYS A 134 9.56 -6.64 13.14
N ARG A 135 10.86 -6.47 12.86
CA ARG A 135 11.87 -6.29 13.91
C ARG A 135 11.65 -4.99 14.69
N ALA A 136 11.38 -3.88 13.99
CA ALA A 136 11.14 -2.59 14.61
C ALA A 136 9.89 -2.62 15.51
N VAL A 137 8.78 -3.18 15.04
CA VAL A 137 7.54 -3.31 15.83
C VAL A 137 7.77 -4.20 17.06
N LYS A 138 8.49 -5.31 16.92
CA LYS A 138 8.84 -6.17 18.07
C LYS A 138 9.73 -5.46 19.09
N ALA A 139 10.70 -4.68 18.63
CA ALA A 139 11.57 -3.91 19.52
C ALA A 139 10.76 -2.84 20.28
N ALA A 140 9.90 -2.10 19.58
CA ALA A 140 9.02 -1.11 20.19
C ALA A 140 8.01 -1.73 21.17
N ALA A 141 7.46 -2.91 20.86
CA ALA A 141 6.57 -3.61 21.78
C ALA A 141 7.30 -4.07 23.05
N ARG A 142 8.56 -4.51 22.94
CA ARG A 142 9.37 -4.92 24.10
C ARG A 142 9.81 -3.76 24.99
N SER A 143 9.91 -2.54 24.44
CA SER A 143 10.31 -1.37 25.24
C SER A 143 9.16 -0.83 26.10
N HIS A 144 7.93 -1.29 25.88
CA HIS A 144 6.76 -0.89 26.65
C HIS A 144 6.23 -2.11 27.41
N ASN A 145 6.35 -2.10 28.73
CA ASN A 145 5.70 -3.11 29.56
C ASN A 145 4.22 -2.71 29.75
N PRO A 146 3.28 -3.67 29.67
CA PRO A 146 1.86 -3.41 29.86
C PRO A 146 1.50 -3.03 31.29
#